data_AF-A0A6C0CZ59-F1
#
_entry.id   AF-A0A6C0CZ59-F1
#
_cell.length_a   1.000
_cell.length_b   1.000
_cell.length_c   1.000
_cell.angle_alpha   90.00
_cell.angle_beta   90.00
_cell.angle_gamma   90.00
#
_symmetry.space_group_name_H-M   'P 1'
#
loop_
_entity.id
_entity.type
_entity.pdbx_description
1 polymer ?
#
loop_
_entity_poly.entity_id
_entity_poly.type
_entity_poly.pdbx_seq_one_letter_code
_entity_poly.pdbx_strand_id
1 'polypeptide(L)'
;MSVDFNTFTTLNTYVLLATGNINLTGTNSITTNTFPANYAAGGTIGGSGSLTGGILNEGDKTTALSQLDTLSTNLDNLYLAGSVTILSTPISSQTLTPGIYTCEPSFTLSGGVTLTLNGAGTYIFASGLEGTEITLSGTINLINGAVLTDVYWCIRPASSSTMALAGTGLKGIFIQNSDNPSYTLNISSGVEVDGVVYSSNGANLNATSTTFNSETLCFLRNTLLLTNTGYKPIQDISVGDLVLSYGPISESQIISHSKPLFTPVTWIQSFKPSFRNSSTMPIHFQKDSLGPNIPQKDLWLSPFHGIFVDGKMTQAQQFINGTTITQDFDLEEVEYFHFETEEHCAVDAQGVKSETFINVNYAIRNLPSLNDASTSQKESIMT
;
A
#
# COMPACT_ATOMS: atom_id res chain seq x y z
N MET A 1 3.28 12.92 18.90
CA MET A 1 4.05 13.46 17.77
C MET A 1 3.76 12.54 16.60
N SER A 2 3.28 13.04 15.48
CA SER A 2 2.90 12.24 14.31
C SER A 2 3.88 12.49 13.17
N VAL A 3 4.13 11.48 12.34
CA VAL A 3 4.78 11.65 11.05
C VAL A 3 3.67 11.65 10.01
N ASP A 4 3.40 12.83 9.46
CA ASP A 4 2.51 12.97 8.32
C ASP A 4 3.35 12.84 7.05
N PHE A 5 3.37 11.64 6.46
CA PHE A 5 4.14 11.37 5.23
C PHE A 5 3.72 12.28 4.07
N ASN A 6 2.52 12.84 4.15
CA ASN A 6 1.98 13.72 3.16
C ASN A 6 2.62 15.10 3.11
N THR A 7 3.29 15.48 4.19
CA THR A 7 4.09 16.70 4.23
C THR A 7 5.34 16.58 3.35
N PHE A 8 5.69 15.37 2.89
CA PHE A 8 6.79 15.11 1.96
C PHE A 8 6.27 14.92 0.53
N THR A 9 5.68 15.99 -0.02
CA THR A 9 4.95 16.01 -1.30
C THR A 9 5.79 15.70 -2.54
N THR A 10 7.12 15.69 -2.44
CA THR A 10 7.99 15.26 -3.53
C THR A 10 8.44 13.82 -3.32
N LEU A 11 8.83 13.46 -2.10
CA LEU A 11 9.21 12.11 -1.71
C LEU A 11 8.09 11.09 -1.97
N ASN A 12 6.85 11.45 -1.65
CA ASN A 12 5.69 10.58 -1.85
C ASN A 12 5.38 10.28 -3.32
N THR A 13 6.12 10.89 -4.25
CA THR A 13 6.07 10.57 -5.68
C THR A 13 7.05 9.47 -6.10
N TYR A 14 7.84 8.92 -5.18
CA TYR A 14 8.86 7.90 -5.47
C TYR A 14 8.48 6.55 -4.86
N VAL A 15 8.52 5.49 -5.67
CA VAL A 15 8.45 4.11 -5.19
C VAL A 15 9.81 3.60 -4.72
N LEU A 16 10.87 4.06 -5.37
CA LEU A 16 12.22 3.59 -5.13
C LEU A 16 13.18 4.78 -5.15
N LEU A 17 13.79 5.09 -4.01
CA LEU A 17 14.69 6.24 -3.90
C LEU A 17 15.87 5.91 -3.01
N ALA A 18 17.09 6.12 -3.52
CA ALA A 18 18.30 5.96 -2.72
C ALA A 18 19.16 7.22 -2.78
N THR A 19 19.66 7.67 -1.63
CA THR A 19 20.72 8.67 -1.53
C THR A 19 22.05 8.12 -2.07
N GLY A 20 22.36 6.84 -1.81
CA GLY A 20 23.48 6.11 -2.40
C GLY A 20 23.19 5.54 -3.80
N ASN A 21 23.82 4.42 -4.12
CA ASN A 21 23.60 3.68 -5.36
C ASN A 21 22.37 2.76 -5.27
N ILE A 22 21.74 2.51 -6.42
CA ILE A 22 20.79 1.42 -6.64
C ILE A 22 21.49 0.36 -7.50
N ASN A 23 21.80 -0.79 -6.92
CA ASN A 23 22.41 -1.91 -7.62
C ASN A 23 21.35 -2.97 -7.95
N LEU A 24 21.19 -3.25 -9.23
CA LEU A 24 20.19 -4.15 -9.77
C LEU A 24 20.85 -5.44 -10.27
N THR A 25 20.24 -6.57 -9.93
CA THR A 25 20.56 -7.87 -10.50
C THR A 25 19.30 -8.49 -11.09
N GLY A 26 19.38 -9.01 -12.32
CA GLY A 26 18.20 -9.50 -13.05
C GLY A 26 17.18 -8.42 -13.39
N THR A 27 15.97 -8.81 -13.78
CA THR A 27 14.90 -7.88 -14.15
C THR A 27 14.08 -7.51 -12.93
N ASN A 28 14.15 -6.25 -12.53
CA ASN A 28 13.33 -5.68 -11.47
C ASN A 28 12.18 -4.88 -12.11
N SER A 29 10.98 -4.98 -11.57
CA SER A 29 9.79 -4.38 -12.16
C SER A 29 9.09 -3.44 -11.18
N ILE A 30 8.80 -2.23 -11.63
CA ILE A 30 7.89 -1.31 -10.96
C ILE A 30 6.54 -1.42 -11.65
N THR A 31 5.53 -1.89 -10.91
CA THR A 31 4.18 -2.16 -11.42
C THR A 31 3.12 -1.27 -10.77
N THR A 32 3.53 -0.15 -10.15
CA THR A 32 2.62 0.75 -9.42
C THR A 32 1.53 1.31 -10.33
N ASN A 33 0.33 1.35 -9.76
CA ASN A 33 -0.87 2.01 -10.28
C ASN A 33 -1.33 3.16 -9.37
N THR A 34 -0.82 3.27 -8.13
CA THR A 34 -1.37 4.14 -7.08
C THR A 34 -0.51 5.33 -6.69
N PHE A 35 0.74 5.41 -7.19
CA PHE A 35 1.69 6.50 -6.97
C PHE A 35 2.33 6.93 -8.28
N PRO A 36 2.83 8.16 -8.43
CA PRO A 36 3.82 8.42 -9.46
C PRO A 36 4.90 7.36 -9.31
N ALA A 37 5.15 6.59 -10.37
CA ALA A 37 6.01 5.42 -10.32
C ALA A 37 7.49 5.83 -10.42
N ASN A 38 7.87 6.92 -9.75
CA ASN A 38 9.19 7.50 -9.93
C ASN A 38 10.24 6.69 -9.18
N TYR A 39 11.42 6.63 -9.77
CA TYR A 39 12.61 6.15 -9.11
C TYR A 39 13.79 7.08 -9.40
N ALA A 40 14.74 7.15 -8.47
CA ALA A 40 15.99 7.87 -8.66
C ALA A 40 17.07 7.41 -7.67
N ALA A 41 18.32 7.76 -7.98
CA ALA A 41 19.45 7.62 -7.08
C ALA A 41 20.22 8.94 -6.96
N GLY A 42 20.74 9.22 -5.77
CA GLY A 42 21.77 10.25 -5.56
C GLY A 42 23.12 9.81 -6.14
N GLY A 43 23.41 8.51 -6.05
CA GLY A 43 24.51 7.86 -6.75
C GLY A 43 24.13 7.37 -8.16
N THR A 44 24.58 6.17 -8.50
CA THR A 44 24.30 5.52 -9.78
C THR A 44 23.17 4.49 -9.66
N ILE A 45 22.41 4.33 -10.74
CA ILE A 45 21.52 3.17 -10.94
C ILE A 45 22.23 2.25 -11.93
N GLY A 46 22.61 1.04 -11.49
CA GLY A 46 23.44 0.15 -12.29
C GLY A 46 23.40 -1.30 -11.81
N GLY A 47 24.42 -2.08 -12.19
CA GLY A 47 24.52 -3.51 -11.87
C GLY A 47 24.41 -4.41 -13.11
N SER A 48 24.15 -5.69 -12.89
CA SER A 48 23.99 -6.69 -13.97
C SER A 48 22.52 -6.86 -14.42
N GLY A 49 21.62 -6.11 -13.79
CA GLY A 49 20.18 -6.14 -14.03
C GLY A 49 19.62 -4.85 -14.62
N SER A 50 18.30 -4.76 -14.64
CA SER A 50 17.55 -3.61 -15.15
C SER A 50 16.35 -3.31 -14.27
N LEU A 51 15.88 -2.07 -14.31
CA LEU A 51 14.58 -1.66 -13.78
C LEU A 51 13.64 -1.44 -14.95
N THR A 52 12.47 -2.06 -14.90
CA THR A 52 11.44 -1.99 -15.94
C THR A 52 10.16 -1.45 -15.34
N GLY A 53 9.41 -0.64 -16.11
CA GLY A 53 8.33 0.17 -15.54
C GLY A 53 8.86 1.36 -14.73
N GLY A 54 7.92 2.16 -14.21
CA GLY A 54 8.24 3.42 -13.53
C GLY A 54 8.87 4.49 -14.43
N ILE A 55 9.18 5.65 -13.83
CA ILE A 55 9.81 6.79 -14.50
C ILE A 55 11.09 7.16 -13.74
N LEU A 56 12.23 7.18 -14.43
CA LEU A 56 13.44 7.78 -13.87
C LEU A 56 13.21 9.28 -13.75
N ASN A 57 13.02 9.79 -12.52
CA ASN A 57 12.77 11.21 -12.28
C ASN A 57 14.01 11.86 -11.68
N GLU A 58 14.73 12.60 -12.51
CA GLU A 58 15.93 13.35 -12.10
C GLU A 58 15.61 14.82 -11.78
N GLY A 59 14.40 15.29 -12.09
CA GLY A 59 14.04 16.71 -12.05
C GLY A 59 13.85 17.25 -10.64
N ASP A 60 13.23 16.47 -9.77
CA ASP A 60 12.96 16.84 -8.37
C ASP A 60 13.69 15.95 -7.35
N LYS A 61 14.57 15.04 -7.80
CA LYS A 61 15.24 14.05 -6.94
C LYS A 61 15.96 14.67 -5.75
N THR A 62 16.64 15.82 -5.94
CA THR A 62 17.38 16.48 -4.87
C THR A 62 16.46 16.90 -3.72
N THR A 63 15.26 17.37 -4.05
CA THR A 63 14.23 17.71 -3.07
C THR A 63 13.69 16.45 -2.40
N ALA A 64 13.42 15.39 -3.17
CA ALA A 64 12.96 14.11 -2.62
C ALA A 64 13.97 13.48 -1.64
N LEU A 65 15.27 13.52 -1.98
CA LEU A 65 16.35 13.01 -1.11
C LEU A 65 16.46 13.80 0.20
N SER A 66 16.37 15.14 0.13
CA SER A 66 16.35 15.99 1.33
C SER A 66 15.11 15.72 2.22
N GLN A 67 13.96 15.52 1.59
CA GLN A 67 12.73 15.12 2.28
C GLN A 67 12.88 13.74 2.94
N LEU A 68 13.55 12.80 2.29
CA LEU A 68 13.82 11.46 2.84
C LEU A 68 14.73 11.50 4.08
N ASP A 69 15.79 12.30 4.08
CA ASP A 69 16.66 12.46 5.24
C ASP A 69 15.91 13.12 6.42
N THR A 70 15.03 14.10 6.11
CA THR A 70 14.16 14.74 7.09
C THR A 70 13.16 13.75 7.69
N LEU A 71 12.51 12.94 6.86
CA LEU A 71 11.60 11.88 7.30
C LEU A 71 12.31 10.88 8.22
N SER A 72 13.50 10.43 7.81
CA SER A 72 14.31 9.48 8.59
C SER A 72 14.64 10.04 9.98
N THR A 73 14.99 11.32 10.06
CA THR A 73 15.25 12.03 11.32
C THR A 73 14.00 12.13 12.18
N ASN A 74 12.86 12.46 11.58
CA ASN A 74 11.58 12.56 12.29
C ASN A 74 11.14 11.21 12.88
N LEU A 75 11.34 10.11 12.16
CA LEU A 75 11.01 8.77 12.63
C LEU A 75 11.88 8.33 13.81
N ASP A 76 13.19 8.61 13.79
CA ASP A 76 14.06 8.32 14.95
C ASP A 76 13.70 9.19 16.16
N ASN A 77 13.41 10.48 15.96
CA ASN A 77 12.92 11.35 17.04
C ASN A 77 11.62 10.84 17.65
N LEU A 78 10.70 10.34 16.82
CA LEU A 78 9.44 9.78 17.29
C LEU A 78 9.66 8.48 18.07
N TYR A 79 10.57 7.62 17.63
CA TYR A 79 10.99 6.44 18.37
C TYR A 79 11.57 6.81 19.75
N LEU A 80 12.49 7.78 19.79
CA LEU A 80 13.14 8.25 21.02
C LEU A 80 12.18 8.91 22.01
N ALA A 81 11.15 9.60 21.50
CA ALA A 81 10.17 10.31 22.32
C ALA A 81 8.96 9.44 22.72
N GLY A 82 8.71 8.35 22.00
CA GLY A 82 7.50 7.53 22.12
C GLY A 82 7.60 6.41 23.15
N SER A 83 6.45 5.88 23.55
CA SER A 83 6.39 4.61 24.29
C SER A 83 6.64 3.45 23.32
N VAL A 84 7.81 2.85 23.42
CA VAL A 84 8.23 1.73 22.56
C VAL A 84 7.82 0.40 23.19
N THR A 85 7.10 -0.41 22.41
CA THR A 85 6.78 -1.80 22.78
C THR A 85 7.88 -2.72 22.28
N ILE A 86 8.52 -3.44 23.20
CA ILE A 86 9.55 -4.43 22.87
C ILE A 86 8.85 -5.77 22.58
N LEU A 87 9.01 -6.26 21.36
CA LEU A 87 8.53 -7.57 20.93
C LEU A 87 9.62 -8.64 21.15
N SER A 88 9.19 -9.90 21.16
CA SER A 88 10.12 -11.04 21.14
C SER A 88 10.80 -11.16 19.77
N THR A 89 12.04 -11.66 19.76
CA THR A 89 12.77 -11.97 18.53
C THR A 89 13.25 -13.43 18.51
N PRO A 90 13.04 -14.18 17.42
CA PRO A 90 12.22 -13.84 16.26
C PRO A 90 10.74 -13.64 16.62
N ILE A 91 10.04 -12.84 15.84
CA ILE A 91 8.61 -12.59 16.06
C ILE A 91 7.81 -13.84 15.71
N SER A 92 6.89 -14.23 16.58
CA SER A 92 5.85 -15.22 16.29
C SER A 92 4.63 -14.57 15.64
N SER A 93 3.79 -15.37 14.98
CA SER A 93 2.54 -14.85 14.43
C SER A 93 1.67 -14.21 15.51
N GLN A 94 1.30 -12.96 15.28
CA GLN A 94 0.55 -12.16 16.23
C GLN A 94 -0.19 -11.02 15.52
N THR A 95 -1.13 -10.43 16.26
CA THR A 95 -1.86 -9.24 15.84
C THR A 95 -1.42 -8.05 16.67
N LEU A 96 -1.03 -6.96 16.00
CA LEU A 96 -0.62 -5.70 16.62
C LEU A 96 -1.62 -4.60 16.29
N THR A 97 -1.80 -3.66 17.22
CA THR A 97 -2.53 -2.40 17.01
C THR A 97 -1.55 -1.29 16.64
N PRO A 98 -1.99 -0.10 16.21
CA PRO A 98 -1.09 1.02 15.92
C PRO A 98 -0.16 1.32 17.10
N GLY A 99 1.10 1.65 16.82
CA GLY A 99 2.11 1.85 17.86
C GLY A 99 3.56 1.81 17.34
N ILE A 100 4.50 1.98 18.27
CA ILE A 100 5.94 1.92 18.01
C ILE A 100 6.50 0.63 18.60
N TYR A 101 7.22 -0.12 17.79
CA TYR A 101 7.70 -1.46 18.09
C TYR A 101 9.19 -1.59 17.81
N THR A 102 9.87 -2.36 18.64
CA THR A 102 11.26 -2.78 18.42
C THR A 102 11.46 -4.25 18.79
N CYS A 103 12.56 -4.82 18.35
CA CYS A 103 13.06 -6.12 18.73
C CYS A 103 14.56 -6.01 19.03
N GLU A 104 15.00 -6.64 20.11
CA GLU A 104 16.40 -6.65 20.51
C GLU A 104 16.93 -8.09 20.52
N PRO A 105 18.11 -8.38 19.94
CA PRO A 105 19.00 -7.42 19.28
C PRO A 105 18.62 -7.12 17.83
N SER A 106 17.67 -7.83 17.21
CA SER A 106 17.32 -7.59 15.81
C SER A 106 15.87 -7.95 15.55
N PHE A 107 15.26 -7.27 14.60
CA PHE A 107 13.87 -7.50 14.20
C PHE A 107 13.83 -8.58 13.13
N THR A 108 13.31 -9.76 13.47
CA THR A 108 13.22 -10.87 12.52
C THR A 108 11.79 -11.36 12.41
N LEU A 109 11.19 -11.17 11.23
CA LEU A 109 9.93 -11.80 10.83
C LEU A 109 10.26 -12.97 9.90
N SER A 110 10.26 -14.19 10.44
CA SER A 110 10.70 -15.39 9.69
C SER A 110 9.67 -15.84 8.62
N GLY A 111 10.14 -16.58 7.62
CA GLY A 111 9.26 -17.19 6.62
C GLY A 111 8.20 -18.09 7.26
N GLY A 112 6.97 -18.03 6.73
CA GLY A 112 5.81 -18.74 7.29
C GLY A 112 5.19 -18.07 8.52
N VAL A 113 5.76 -16.96 9.01
CA VAL A 113 5.17 -16.13 10.06
C VAL A 113 4.33 -15.02 9.43
N THR A 114 3.07 -14.90 9.87
CA THR A 114 2.21 -13.76 9.54
C THR A 114 2.15 -12.78 10.70
N LEU A 115 2.49 -11.51 10.43
CA LEU A 115 2.23 -10.39 11.32
C LEU A 115 0.96 -9.68 10.84
N THR A 116 -0.07 -9.59 11.70
CA THR A 116 -1.32 -8.90 11.35
C THR A 116 -1.38 -7.53 12.02
N LEU A 117 -1.57 -6.48 11.24
CA LEU A 117 -1.75 -5.11 11.72
C LEU A 117 -3.24 -4.77 11.69
N ASN A 118 -3.79 -4.41 12.84
CA ASN A 118 -5.23 -4.32 13.07
C ASN A 118 -5.63 -2.95 13.62
N GLY A 119 -6.34 -2.18 12.79
CA GLY A 119 -6.82 -0.85 13.12
C GLY A 119 -6.12 0.25 12.33
N ALA A 120 -6.87 1.31 12.01
CA ALA A 120 -6.33 2.51 11.39
C ALA A 120 -5.36 3.24 12.33
N GLY A 121 -4.25 3.72 11.77
CA GLY A 121 -3.21 4.46 12.50
C GLY A 121 -1.80 3.99 12.15
N THR A 122 -0.82 4.67 12.73
CA THR A 122 0.59 4.49 12.40
C THR A 122 1.25 3.31 13.12
N TYR A 123 1.99 2.50 12.37
CA TYR A 123 2.83 1.42 12.87
C TYR A 123 4.29 1.75 12.55
N ILE A 124 5.15 1.80 13.56
CA ILE A 124 6.58 2.05 13.37
C ILE A 124 7.36 0.88 13.94
N PHE A 125 8.04 0.15 13.07
CA PHE A 125 8.95 -0.92 13.41
C PHE A 125 10.38 -0.41 13.23
N ALA A 126 11.05 -0.15 14.34
CA ALA A 126 12.41 0.36 14.33
C ALA A 126 13.41 -0.73 14.72
N SER A 127 14.62 -0.67 14.16
CA SER A 127 15.73 -1.50 14.62
C SER A 127 16.12 -1.17 16.06
N GLY A 128 16.87 -2.06 16.69
CA GLY A 128 17.59 -1.76 17.93
C GLY A 128 18.73 -0.74 17.71
N LEU A 129 19.71 -0.76 18.61
CA LEU A 129 20.90 0.11 18.51
C LEU A 129 21.86 -0.33 17.39
N GLU A 130 23.10 0.11 17.45
CA GLU A 130 24.12 -0.15 16.43
C GLU A 130 24.46 -1.64 16.29
N GLY A 131 24.64 -2.12 15.05
CA GLY A 131 24.92 -3.53 14.75
C GLY A 131 23.68 -4.43 14.66
N THR A 132 22.51 -3.83 14.40
CA THR A 132 21.22 -4.54 14.40
C THR A 132 20.61 -4.62 13.02
N GLU A 133 19.73 -5.61 12.80
CA GLU A 133 19.12 -5.84 11.50
C GLU A 133 17.59 -5.86 11.58
N ILE A 134 16.94 -5.44 10.50
CA ILE A 134 15.54 -5.78 10.22
C ILE A 134 15.53 -6.79 9.08
N THR A 135 15.13 -8.03 9.38
CA THR A 135 14.96 -9.11 8.39
C THR A 135 13.50 -9.51 8.27
N LEU A 136 12.93 -9.34 7.07
CA LEU A 136 11.52 -9.62 6.77
C LEU A 136 11.41 -10.71 5.70
N SER A 137 11.10 -11.91 6.14
CA SER A 137 10.87 -13.10 5.31
C SER A 137 9.43 -13.64 5.40
N GLY A 138 8.64 -13.16 6.37
CA GLY A 138 7.24 -13.53 6.55
C GLY A 138 6.27 -12.69 5.73
N THR A 139 5.01 -12.67 6.15
CA THR A 139 3.92 -11.96 5.48
C THR A 139 3.30 -10.91 6.41
N ILE A 140 2.95 -9.75 5.85
CA ILE A 140 2.29 -8.66 6.58
C ILE A 140 0.84 -8.59 6.10
N ASN A 141 -0.09 -8.79 7.03
CA ASN A 141 -1.52 -8.70 6.77
C ASN A 141 -2.07 -7.41 7.38
N LEU A 142 -2.90 -6.69 6.63
CA LEU A 142 -3.51 -5.43 7.07
C LEU A 142 -5.03 -5.62 7.16
N ILE A 143 -5.63 -5.30 8.32
CA ILE A 143 -7.06 -5.45 8.55
C ILE A 143 -7.65 -4.24 9.29
N ASN A 144 -8.98 -4.11 9.22
CA ASN A 144 -9.76 -3.12 9.98
C ASN A 144 -9.24 -1.68 9.87
N GLY A 145 -8.90 -1.25 8.65
CA GLY A 145 -8.45 0.10 8.35
C GLY A 145 -6.95 0.34 8.47
N ALA A 146 -6.14 -0.68 8.78
CA ALA A 146 -4.69 -0.58 8.59
C ALA A 146 -4.37 -0.45 7.09
N VAL A 147 -3.49 0.49 6.74
CA VAL A 147 -3.07 0.77 5.35
C VAL A 147 -1.55 0.76 5.25
N LEU A 148 -1.00 0.31 4.12
CA LEU A 148 0.45 0.13 3.96
C LEU A 148 1.24 1.46 4.09
N THR A 149 0.60 2.58 3.75
CA THR A 149 1.22 3.92 3.81
C THR A 149 1.46 4.41 5.25
N ASP A 150 0.87 3.74 6.23
CA ASP A 150 1.04 4.04 7.66
C ASP A 150 1.98 3.05 8.38
N VAL A 151 2.60 2.12 7.62
CA VAL A 151 3.46 1.06 8.16
C VAL A 151 4.90 1.36 7.82
N TYR A 152 5.70 1.75 8.81
CA TYR A 152 7.10 2.12 8.64
C TYR A 152 8.01 1.02 9.17
N TRP A 153 8.95 0.58 8.33
CA TRP A 153 10.05 -0.30 8.68
C TRP A 153 11.33 0.51 8.60
N CYS A 154 11.98 0.77 9.73
CA CYS A 154 13.03 1.77 9.81
C CYS A 154 14.29 1.22 10.48
N ILE A 155 15.38 1.23 9.75
CA ILE A 155 16.70 1.20 10.39
C ILE A 155 16.93 2.55 11.03
N ARG A 156 17.19 2.54 12.34
CA ARG A 156 17.55 3.74 13.08
C ARG A 156 18.94 4.22 12.64
N PRO A 157 19.25 5.54 12.75
CA PRO A 157 20.55 6.06 12.39
C PRO A 157 21.66 5.32 13.15
N ALA A 158 22.42 4.48 12.44
CA ALA A 158 23.49 3.68 12.99
C ALA A 158 24.55 3.44 11.90
N SER A 159 25.81 3.32 12.31
CA SER A 159 26.90 3.13 11.35
C SER A 159 27.05 1.67 10.89
N SER A 160 26.21 0.75 11.37
CA SER A 160 26.34 -0.70 11.11
C SER A 160 25.06 -1.54 11.09
N SER A 161 23.93 -0.98 10.68
CA SER A 161 22.63 -1.69 10.67
C SER A 161 22.11 -1.91 9.25
N THR A 162 21.49 -3.06 8.97
CA THR A 162 20.99 -3.42 7.63
C THR A 162 19.52 -3.81 7.63
N MET A 163 18.89 -3.66 6.46
CA MET A 163 17.56 -4.17 6.18
C MET A 163 17.61 -5.26 5.10
N ALA A 164 16.97 -6.39 5.36
CA ALA A 164 16.86 -7.51 4.44
C ALA A 164 15.39 -7.87 4.19
N LEU A 165 14.96 -7.76 2.93
CA LEU A 165 13.63 -8.15 2.45
C LEU A 165 13.78 -9.44 1.65
N ALA A 166 13.13 -10.52 2.10
CA ALA A 166 13.26 -11.85 1.52
C ALA A 166 11.94 -12.64 1.44
N GLY A 167 10.84 -12.05 1.93
CA GLY A 167 9.52 -12.69 1.97
C GLY A 167 8.61 -12.32 0.80
N THR A 168 7.37 -12.79 0.88
CA THR A 168 6.28 -12.44 -0.04
C THR A 168 5.15 -11.77 0.74
N GLY A 169 4.47 -10.79 0.12
CA GLY A 169 3.43 -10.01 0.79
C GLY A 169 4.00 -9.08 1.86
N LEU A 170 5.16 -8.47 1.57
CA LEU A 170 5.74 -7.44 2.41
C LEU A 170 5.02 -6.12 2.13
N LYS A 171 4.50 -5.48 3.17
CA LYS A 171 3.71 -4.23 3.05
C LYS A 171 4.31 -3.11 3.88
N GLY A 172 4.48 -1.93 3.28
CA GLY A 172 4.88 -0.73 4.03
C GLY A 172 5.87 0.21 3.34
N ILE A 173 6.40 1.11 4.15
CA ILE A 173 7.45 2.08 3.83
C ILE A 173 8.75 1.56 4.45
N PHE A 174 9.66 1.10 3.62
CA PHE A 174 10.92 0.49 4.03
C PHE A 174 12.05 1.50 3.94
N ILE A 175 12.66 1.87 5.07
CA ILE A 175 13.65 2.93 5.16
C ILE A 175 14.93 2.39 5.78
N GLN A 176 15.96 2.24 4.95
CA GLN A 176 17.34 2.07 5.42
C GLN A 176 17.94 3.44 5.69
N ASN A 177 18.59 3.60 6.86
CA ASN A 177 19.37 4.78 7.19
C ASN A 177 20.79 4.34 7.56
N SER A 178 21.78 4.77 6.79
CA SER A 178 23.21 4.54 7.07
C SER A 178 24.05 5.53 6.25
N ASP A 179 25.11 6.07 6.85
CA ASP A 179 26.13 6.86 6.16
C ASP A 179 27.24 6.01 5.54
N ASN A 180 27.20 4.69 5.77
CA ASN A 180 28.19 3.75 5.30
C ASN A 180 27.59 2.85 4.19
N PRO A 181 28.16 2.89 2.96
CA PRO A 181 27.67 2.14 1.82
C PRO A 181 27.81 0.61 1.96
N SER A 182 28.53 0.14 2.99
CA SER A 182 28.66 -1.28 3.34
C SER A 182 27.38 -1.85 3.96
N TYR A 183 26.51 -0.98 4.51
CA TYR A 183 25.25 -1.37 5.12
C TYR A 183 24.10 -0.95 4.22
N THR A 184 23.50 -1.94 3.61
CA THR A 184 22.59 -1.78 2.48
C THR A 184 21.21 -2.27 2.82
N LEU A 185 20.22 -1.72 2.12
CA LEU A 185 18.92 -2.38 1.99
C LEU A 185 19.06 -3.46 0.93
N ASN A 186 18.80 -4.72 1.30
CA ASN A 186 18.91 -5.87 0.40
C ASN A 186 17.54 -6.47 0.14
N ILE A 187 17.14 -6.53 -1.14
CA ILE A 187 15.93 -7.21 -1.57
C ILE A 187 16.31 -8.45 -2.38
N SER A 188 15.86 -9.59 -1.88
CA SER A 188 16.18 -10.91 -2.44
C SER A 188 15.40 -11.20 -3.72
N SER A 189 15.88 -12.21 -4.46
CA SER A 189 15.22 -12.69 -5.67
C SER A 189 13.79 -13.15 -5.42
N GLY A 190 12.86 -12.72 -6.28
CA GLY A 190 11.45 -13.16 -6.24
C GLY A 190 10.62 -12.52 -5.13
N VAL A 191 11.12 -11.46 -4.50
CA VAL A 191 10.37 -10.69 -3.49
C VAL A 191 9.38 -9.76 -4.18
N GLU A 192 8.17 -9.71 -3.63
CA GLU A 192 7.13 -8.73 -3.95
C GLU A 192 7.00 -7.74 -2.78
N VAL A 193 7.20 -6.46 -3.06
CA VAL A 193 7.10 -5.37 -2.08
C VAL A 193 5.88 -4.49 -2.41
N ASP A 194 4.89 -4.50 -1.54
CA ASP A 194 3.73 -3.61 -1.59
C ASP A 194 4.00 -2.34 -0.78
N GLY A 195 4.55 -1.34 -1.46
CA GLY A 195 4.85 -0.03 -0.89
C GLY A 195 6.12 0.57 -1.45
N VAL A 196 6.81 1.36 -0.64
CA VAL A 196 7.95 2.16 -1.10
C VAL A 196 9.23 1.73 -0.39
N VAL A 197 10.33 1.80 -1.12
CA VAL A 197 11.64 1.42 -0.62
C VAL A 197 12.61 2.59 -0.75
N TYR A 198 13.12 3.02 0.40
CA TYR A 198 13.99 4.16 0.54
C TYR A 198 15.30 3.80 1.23
N SER A 199 16.36 4.47 0.80
CA SER A 199 17.69 4.39 1.39
C SER A 199 18.24 5.80 1.59
N SER A 200 18.39 6.22 2.84
CA SER A 200 18.76 7.58 3.24
C SER A 200 20.21 7.68 3.71
N ASN A 201 20.70 8.91 3.87
CA ASN A 201 22.02 9.23 4.41
C ASN A 201 23.25 8.66 3.67
N GLY A 202 23.13 8.22 2.42
CA GLY A 202 24.23 7.67 1.61
C GLY A 202 24.23 6.14 1.51
N ALA A 203 23.29 5.47 2.18
CA ALA A 203 23.13 4.02 2.11
C ALA A 203 22.77 3.55 0.68
N ASN A 204 23.34 2.41 0.28
CA ASN A 204 23.00 1.78 -0.99
C ASN A 204 21.78 0.85 -0.86
N LEU A 205 21.12 0.65 -2.00
CA LEU A 205 20.03 -0.30 -2.17
C LEU A 205 20.44 -1.36 -3.18
N ASN A 206 20.22 -2.62 -2.84
CA ASN A 206 20.43 -3.76 -3.73
C ASN A 206 19.09 -4.45 -3.98
N ALA A 207 18.68 -4.58 -5.24
CA ALA A 207 17.47 -5.31 -5.62
C ALA A 207 17.80 -6.41 -6.64
N THR A 208 17.29 -7.61 -6.38
CA THR A 208 17.50 -8.78 -7.24
C THR A 208 16.16 -9.30 -7.69
N SER A 209 15.86 -9.25 -9.00
CA SER A 209 14.62 -9.76 -9.60
C SER A 209 13.36 -9.51 -8.74
N THR A 210 13.17 -8.26 -8.31
CA THR A 210 12.13 -7.81 -7.37
C THR A 210 10.97 -7.15 -8.12
N THR A 211 9.76 -7.30 -7.59
CA THR A 211 8.57 -6.55 -8.04
C THR A 211 8.15 -5.53 -6.97
N PHE A 212 8.00 -4.27 -7.38
CA PHE A 212 7.54 -3.17 -6.53
C PHE A 212 6.13 -2.73 -6.89
N ASN A 213 5.29 -2.58 -5.87
CA ASN A 213 3.89 -2.14 -5.86
C ASN A 213 2.93 -3.04 -6.65
N SER A 214 2.31 -3.98 -5.93
CA SER A 214 1.35 -4.93 -6.47
C SER A 214 -0.07 -4.82 -5.87
N GLU A 215 -0.61 -3.60 -5.70
CA GLU A 215 -2.03 -3.44 -5.36
C GLU A 215 -2.86 -2.84 -6.49
N THR A 216 -3.38 -3.71 -7.35
CA THR A 216 -4.35 -3.32 -8.36
C THR A 216 -5.78 -3.44 -7.84
N LEU A 217 -6.36 -2.32 -7.38
CA LEU A 217 -7.79 -2.14 -7.15
C LEU A 217 -8.37 -1.35 -8.33
N CYS A 218 -8.68 -2.05 -9.41
CA CYS A 218 -9.07 -1.39 -10.66
C CYS A 218 -10.17 -2.10 -11.44
N PHE A 219 -10.99 -1.28 -12.10
CA PHE A 219 -11.98 -1.67 -13.09
C PHE A 219 -11.32 -1.85 -14.44
N LEU A 220 -11.67 -2.90 -15.20
CA LEU A 220 -11.22 -3.00 -16.58
C LEU A 220 -11.92 -1.93 -17.44
N ARG A 221 -11.25 -1.44 -18.49
CA ARG A 221 -11.87 -0.66 -19.57
C ARG A 221 -13.23 -1.23 -19.95
N ASN A 222 -14.19 -0.35 -20.22
CA ASN A 222 -15.60 -0.65 -20.51
C ASN A 222 -16.45 -1.12 -19.33
N THR A 223 -15.90 -1.24 -18.11
CA THR A 223 -16.75 -1.40 -16.91
C THR A 223 -17.69 -0.20 -16.79
N LEU A 224 -18.99 -0.46 -16.65
CA LEU A 224 -19.98 0.60 -16.55
C LEU A 224 -20.27 0.93 -15.08
N LEU A 225 -20.10 2.21 -14.72
CA LEU A 225 -20.48 2.74 -13.42
C LEU A 225 -21.83 3.46 -13.51
N LEU A 226 -22.67 3.27 -12.50
CA LEU A 226 -23.94 4.00 -12.43
C LEU A 226 -23.69 5.46 -12.03
N THR A 227 -23.96 6.39 -12.95
CA THR A 227 -23.90 7.83 -12.70
C THR A 227 -25.29 8.44 -12.55
N ASN A 228 -25.37 9.71 -12.18
CA ASN A 228 -26.63 10.45 -12.10
C ASN A 228 -27.36 10.59 -13.46
N THR A 229 -26.69 10.26 -14.56
CA THR A 229 -27.23 10.27 -15.93
C THR A 229 -27.39 8.86 -16.53
N GLY A 230 -27.17 7.81 -15.71
CA GLY A 230 -27.20 6.42 -16.13
C GLY A 230 -25.81 5.79 -16.16
N TYR A 231 -25.72 4.58 -16.71
CA TYR A 231 -24.45 3.86 -16.79
C TYR A 231 -23.47 4.51 -17.76
N LYS A 232 -22.26 4.77 -17.29
CA LYS A 232 -21.17 5.37 -18.07
C LYS A 232 -19.93 4.47 -18.02
N PRO A 233 -19.25 4.21 -19.14
CA PRO A 233 -17.98 3.47 -19.14
C PRO A 233 -16.91 4.19 -18.31
N ILE A 234 -16.11 3.43 -17.58
CA ILE A 234 -15.09 3.98 -16.67
C ILE A 234 -14.09 4.91 -17.39
N GLN A 235 -13.72 4.61 -18.63
CA GLN A 235 -12.80 5.44 -19.40
C GLN A 235 -13.36 6.83 -19.77
N ASP A 236 -14.69 6.99 -19.70
CA ASP A 236 -15.37 8.24 -20.05
C ASP A 236 -15.66 9.07 -18.79
N ILE A 237 -15.49 8.49 -17.60
CA ILE A 237 -15.66 9.18 -16.31
C ILE A 237 -14.59 10.27 -16.19
N SER A 238 -14.99 11.43 -15.69
CA SER A 238 -14.10 12.58 -15.46
C SER A 238 -14.27 13.12 -14.04
N VAL A 239 -13.26 13.83 -13.54
CA VAL A 239 -13.36 14.56 -12.28
C VAL A 239 -14.60 15.47 -12.30
N GLY A 240 -15.43 15.39 -11.26
CA GLY A 240 -16.70 16.08 -11.14
C GLY A 240 -17.92 15.27 -11.59
N ASP A 241 -17.75 14.16 -12.33
CA ASP A 241 -18.87 13.25 -12.62
C ASP A 241 -19.40 12.65 -11.33
N LEU A 242 -20.72 12.47 -11.26
CA LEU A 242 -21.40 11.97 -10.07
C LEU A 242 -21.70 10.47 -10.19
N VAL A 243 -21.05 9.65 -9.37
CA VAL A 243 -21.26 8.20 -9.31
C VAL A 243 -22.16 7.82 -8.14
N LEU A 244 -22.98 6.77 -8.30
CA LEU A 244 -23.83 6.27 -7.22
C LEU A 244 -22.97 5.59 -6.16
N SER A 245 -23.02 6.09 -4.93
CA SER A 245 -22.41 5.52 -3.74
C SER A 245 -23.46 4.93 -2.81
N TYR A 246 -23.19 3.72 -2.31
CA TYR A 246 -23.97 3.05 -1.26
C TYR A 246 -23.58 3.48 0.16
N GLY A 247 -22.51 4.26 0.29
CA GLY A 247 -21.98 4.75 1.57
C GLY A 247 -20.49 4.46 1.75
N PRO A 248 -19.86 5.08 2.77
CA PRO A 248 -18.45 4.87 3.09
C PRO A 248 -18.14 3.42 3.45
N ILE A 249 -16.90 3.00 3.22
CA ILE A 249 -16.43 1.67 3.59
C ILE A 249 -15.57 1.76 4.85
N SER A 250 -15.89 0.98 5.87
CA SER A 250 -15.07 0.81 7.08
C SER A 250 -15.11 -0.64 7.52
N GLU A 251 -13.97 -1.16 8.01
CA GLU A 251 -13.85 -2.57 8.47
C GLU A 251 -14.40 -3.58 7.44
N SER A 252 -14.12 -3.36 6.16
CA SER A 252 -14.61 -4.19 5.04
C SER A 252 -16.14 -4.28 4.92
N GLN A 253 -16.85 -3.29 5.45
CA GLN A 253 -18.31 -3.18 5.41
C GLN A 253 -18.74 -1.80 4.92
N ILE A 254 -19.92 -1.73 4.33
CA ILE A 254 -20.53 -0.46 3.93
C ILE A 254 -21.21 0.13 5.16
N ILE A 255 -20.75 1.30 5.61
CA ILE A 255 -21.48 2.14 6.56
C ILE A 255 -22.65 2.73 5.80
N SER A 256 -23.78 2.00 5.80
CA SER A 256 -24.92 2.35 4.98
C SER A 256 -25.46 3.73 5.35
N HIS A 257 -25.53 4.61 4.36
CA HIS A 257 -26.44 5.75 4.44
C HIS A 257 -27.88 5.21 4.43
N SER A 258 -28.82 5.98 4.96
CA SER A 258 -30.25 5.64 4.90
C SER A 258 -30.77 5.58 3.45
N LYS A 259 -30.04 6.15 2.46
CA LYS A 259 -30.23 5.99 1.01
C LYS A 259 -28.90 6.15 0.26
N PRO A 260 -28.70 5.47 -0.89
CA PRO A 260 -27.59 5.74 -1.80
C PRO A 260 -27.56 7.21 -2.25
N LEU A 261 -26.37 7.78 -2.41
CA LEU A 261 -26.14 9.17 -2.82
C LEU A 261 -25.22 9.24 -4.02
N PHE A 262 -25.40 10.27 -4.85
CA PHE A 262 -24.48 10.57 -5.93
C PHE A 262 -23.33 11.42 -5.39
N THR A 263 -22.09 10.94 -5.54
CA THR A 263 -20.88 11.59 -5.03
C THR A 263 -19.92 11.93 -6.19
N PRO A 264 -19.23 13.09 -6.14
CA PRO A 264 -18.32 13.48 -7.22
C PRO A 264 -17.05 12.65 -7.21
N VAL A 265 -16.62 12.26 -8.41
CA VAL A 265 -15.27 11.76 -8.66
C VAL A 265 -14.28 12.89 -8.45
N THR A 266 -13.29 12.70 -7.58
CA THR A 266 -12.26 13.69 -7.26
C THR A 266 -10.97 13.47 -8.05
N TRP A 267 -10.75 12.23 -8.50
CA TRP A 267 -9.56 11.82 -9.22
C TRP A 267 -9.81 10.57 -10.04
N ILE A 268 -9.14 10.41 -11.17
CA ILE A 268 -9.20 9.20 -12.00
C ILE A 268 -7.88 9.02 -12.76
N GLN A 269 -7.42 7.78 -12.87
CA GLN A 269 -6.25 7.41 -13.66
C GLN A 269 -6.48 6.07 -14.36
N SER A 270 -5.75 5.85 -15.46
CA SER A 270 -5.65 4.55 -16.13
C SER A 270 -4.21 4.06 -16.23
N PHE A 271 -4.05 2.75 -16.35
CA PHE A 271 -2.76 2.14 -16.64
C PHE A 271 -2.94 0.81 -17.40
N LYS A 272 -1.87 0.34 -18.04
CA LYS A 272 -1.80 -0.98 -18.68
C LYS A 272 -0.74 -1.83 -17.96
N PRO A 273 -1.05 -3.04 -17.50
CA PRO A 273 -0.07 -3.89 -16.83
C PRO A 273 1.07 -4.27 -17.80
N SER A 274 2.30 -4.25 -17.30
CA SER A 274 3.51 -4.58 -18.06
C SER A 274 3.80 -6.08 -18.15
N PHE A 275 3.13 -6.89 -17.32
CA PHE A 275 3.27 -8.34 -17.25
C PHE A 275 1.90 -9.00 -17.16
N ARG A 276 1.80 -10.25 -17.63
CA ARG A 276 0.56 -11.04 -17.67
C ARG A 276 0.71 -12.27 -16.78
N ASN A 277 0.23 -12.19 -15.54
CA ASN A 277 0.28 -13.27 -14.55
C ASN A 277 -0.98 -13.26 -13.67
N SER A 278 -1.06 -14.15 -12.67
CA SER A 278 -2.21 -14.26 -11.77
C SER A 278 -2.51 -13.01 -10.94
N SER A 279 -1.56 -12.10 -10.80
CA SER A 279 -1.70 -10.86 -10.04
C SER A 279 -2.13 -9.67 -10.92
N THR A 280 -2.03 -9.80 -12.25
CA THR A 280 -2.32 -8.71 -13.20
C THR A 280 -3.43 -9.02 -14.19
N MET A 281 -3.74 -10.29 -14.44
CA MET A 281 -4.79 -10.67 -15.39
C MET A 281 -6.17 -10.62 -14.72
N PRO A 282 -7.19 -10.06 -15.40
CA PRO A 282 -8.48 -9.79 -14.77
C PRO A 282 -9.24 -11.05 -14.39
N ILE A 283 -10.06 -10.91 -13.36
CA ILE A 283 -11.10 -11.85 -13.00
C ILE A 283 -12.35 -11.49 -13.77
N HIS A 284 -12.80 -12.43 -14.59
CA HIS A 284 -14.07 -12.38 -15.30
C HIS A 284 -15.17 -12.92 -14.41
N PHE A 285 -16.17 -12.09 -14.18
CA PHE A 285 -17.46 -12.46 -13.62
C PHE A 285 -18.44 -12.52 -14.77
N GLN A 286 -18.88 -13.72 -15.12
CA GLN A 286 -19.96 -13.88 -16.10
C GLN A 286 -21.23 -13.21 -15.58
N LYS A 287 -22.07 -12.69 -16.47
CA LYS A 287 -23.42 -12.24 -16.13
C LYS A 287 -24.13 -13.23 -15.21
N ASP A 288 -24.79 -12.71 -14.18
CA ASP A 288 -25.55 -13.47 -13.17
C ASP A 288 -24.72 -14.41 -12.26
N SER A 289 -23.38 -14.35 -12.31
CA SER A 289 -22.48 -15.23 -11.53
C SER A 289 -22.52 -15.03 -10.01
N LEU A 290 -22.90 -13.85 -9.53
CA LEU A 290 -23.03 -13.50 -8.11
C LEU A 290 -24.49 -13.51 -7.64
N GLY A 291 -25.42 -13.88 -8.52
CA GLY A 291 -26.85 -13.95 -8.26
C GLY A 291 -27.68 -13.44 -9.43
N PRO A 292 -29.01 -13.59 -9.38
CA PRO A 292 -29.89 -13.13 -10.46
C PRO A 292 -29.67 -11.65 -10.78
N ASN A 293 -29.27 -11.36 -12.02
CA ASN A 293 -28.97 -10.01 -12.50
C ASN A 293 -27.74 -9.34 -11.84
N ILE A 294 -26.80 -10.12 -11.29
CA ILE A 294 -25.57 -9.64 -10.65
C ILE A 294 -24.37 -10.52 -11.06
N PRO A 295 -23.36 -10.00 -11.79
CA PRO A 295 -23.38 -8.71 -12.46
C PRO A 295 -24.45 -8.68 -13.57
N GLN A 296 -24.94 -7.49 -13.93
CA GLN A 296 -25.99 -7.30 -14.95
C GLN A 296 -25.51 -7.67 -16.36
N LYS A 297 -24.20 -7.62 -16.58
CA LYS A 297 -23.45 -8.02 -17.77
C LYS A 297 -22.14 -8.66 -17.31
N ASP A 298 -21.40 -9.25 -18.22
CA ASP A 298 -20.04 -9.67 -17.90
C ASP A 298 -19.22 -8.49 -17.37
N LEU A 299 -18.47 -8.75 -16.30
CA LEU A 299 -17.69 -7.76 -15.57
C LEU A 299 -16.27 -8.29 -15.39
N TRP A 300 -15.28 -7.45 -15.68
CA TRP A 300 -13.87 -7.78 -15.45
C TRP A 300 -13.28 -6.81 -14.44
N LEU A 301 -12.66 -7.36 -13.41
CA LEU A 301 -11.98 -6.62 -12.36
C LEU A 301 -10.55 -7.12 -12.23
N SER A 302 -9.65 -6.28 -11.75
CA SER A 302 -8.32 -6.75 -11.33
C SER A 302 -8.43 -7.75 -10.16
N PRO A 303 -7.45 -8.68 -10.01
CA PRO A 303 -7.51 -9.76 -9.00
C PRO A 303 -7.81 -9.31 -7.57
N PHE A 304 -7.28 -8.16 -7.17
CA PHE A 304 -7.38 -7.70 -5.79
C PHE A 304 -8.55 -6.73 -5.56
N HIS A 305 -9.31 -6.37 -6.61
CA HIS A 305 -10.43 -5.42 -6.50
C HIS A 305 -11.50 -5.93 -5.53
N GLY A 306 -11.86 -5.12 -4.53
CA GLY A 306 -12.87 -5.41 -3.54
C GLY A 306 -14.29 -5.26 -4.09
N ILE A 307 -15.06 -6.33 -3.97
CA ILE A 307 -16.50 -6.32 -4.23
C ILE A 307 -17.27 -6.77 -2.98
N PHE A 308 -18.51 -6.30 -2.85
CA PHE A 308 -19.35 -6.59 -1.70
C PHE A 308 -20.37 -7.66 -2.02
N VAL A 309 -20.27 -8.79 -1.31
CA VAL A 309 -21.26 -9.88 -1.31
C VAL A 309 -21.71 -10.09 0.13
N ASP A 310 -23.03 -10.18 0.34
CA ASP A 310 -23.64 -10.32 1.67
C ASP A 310 -23.16 -9.27 2.70
N GLY A 311 -22.89 -8.04 2.21
CA GLY A 311 -22.47 -6.92 3.04
C GLY A 311 -20.99 -6.93 3.46
N LYS A 312 -20.20 -7.91 3.00
CA LYS A 312 -18.77 -8.00 3.26
C LYS A 312 -17.96 -7.79 1.99
N MET A 313 -16.90 -7.03 2.11
CA MET A 313 -15.92 -6.86 1.04
C MET A 313 -15.06 -8.11 0.91
N THR A 314 -14.82 -8.56 -0.31
CA THR A 314 -13.99 -9.72 -0.65
C THR A 314 -13.32 -9.45 -1.99
N GLN A 315 -12.06 -9.87 -2.13
CA GLN A 315 -11.29 -9.60 -3.35
C GLN A 315 -11.80 -10.44 -4.53
N ALA A 316 -11.77 -9.88 -5.73
CA ALA A 316 -12.27 -10.51 -6.93
C ALA A 316 -11.74 -11.94 -7.15
N GLN A 317 -10.42 -12.15 -6.98
CA GLN A 317 -9.79 -13.46 -7.18
C GLN A 317 -10.30 -14.55 -6.22
N GLN A 318 -10.83 -14.17 -5.06
CA GLN A 318 -11.33 -15.12 -4.07
C GLN A 318 -12.67 -15.73 -4.49
N PHE A 319 -13.31 -15.20 -5.52
CA PHE A 319 -14.56 -15.73 -6.08
C PHE A 319 -14.35 -16.73 -7.22
N ILE A 320 -13.10 -16.95 -7.68
CA ILE A 320 -12.83 -17.88 -8.79
C ILE A 320 -13.38 -19.26 -8.45
N ASN A 321 -14.29 -19.75 -9.28
CA ASN A 321 -14.93 -21.05 -9.15
C ASN A 321 -14.64 -21.97 -10.34
N GLY A 322 -13.87 -21.50 -11.32
CA GLY A 322 -13.47 -22.26 -12.51
C GLY A 322 -14.57 -22.45 -13.56
N THR A 323 -15.73 -21.84 -13.37
CA THR A 323 -16.88 -21.93 -14.30
C THR A 323 -17.42 -20.55 -14.65
N THR A 324 -18.26 -19.95 -13.81
CA THR A 324 -18.89 -18.64 -14.06
C THR A 324 -18.03 -17.47 -13.58
N ILE A 325 -17.01 -17.75 -12.77
CA ILE A 325 -16.02 -16.77 -12.31
C ILE A 325 -14.64 -17.38 -12.54
N THR A 326 -13.89 -16.78 -13.45
CA THR A 326 -12.62 -17.31 -13.97
C THR A 326 -11.59 -16.19 -14.11
N GLN A 327 -10.30 -16.54 -14.08
CA GLN A 327 -9.26 -15.59 -14.46
C GLN A 327 -9.02 -15.65 -15.97
N ASP A 328 -9.03 -14.49 -16.63
CA ASP A 328 -8.97 -14.38 -18.08
C ASP A 328 -7.56 -14.00 -18.52
N PHE A 329 -6.82 -14.99 -19.01
CA PHE A 329 -5.46 -14.81 -19.54
C PHE A 329 -5.43 -14.46 -21.04
N ASP A 330 -6.57 -14.57 -21.73
CA ASP A 330 -6.67 -14.50 -23.19
C ASP A 330 -7.02 -13.09 -23.69
N LEU A 331 -7.47 -12.19 -22.81
CA LEU A 331 -7.75 -10.78 -23.12
C LEU A 331 -6.57 -10.03 -23.75
N GLU A 332 -6.60 -9.77 -25.05
CA GLU A 332 -5.46 -9.16 -25.78
C GLU A 332 -5.00 -7.82 -25.19
N GLU A 333 -5.94 -6.93 -24.87
CA GLU A 333 -5.67 -5.63 -24.24
C GLU A 333 -6.24 -5.56 -22.83
N VAL A 334 -5.36 -5.30 -21.86
CA VAL A 334 -5.74 -5.01 -20.48
C VAL A 334 -5.41 -3.54 -20.21
N GLU A 335 -6.43 -2.75 -19.93
CA GLU A 335 -6.28 -1.40 -19.41
C GLU A 335 -7.22 -1.22 -18.23
N TYR A 336 -6.63 -0.85 -17.12
CA TYR A 336 -7.30 -0.70 -15.85
C TYR A 336 -7.49 0.76 -15.52
N PHE A 337 -8.59 1.03 -14.82
CA PHE A 337 -8.96 2.35 -14.36
C PHE A 337 -9.32 2.28 -12.88
N HIS A 338 -8.97 3.33 -12.16
CA HIS A 338 -9.31 3.51 -10.76
C HIS A 338 -9.56 4.99 -10.53
N PHE A 339 -10.44 5.27 -9.58
CA PHE A 339 -10.91 6.62 -9.34
C PHE A 339 -11.25 6.79 -7.87
N GLU A 340 -11.13 8.01 -7.39
CA GLU A 340 -11.44 8.39 -6.02
C GLU A 340 -12.72 9.23 -5.96
N THR A 341 -13.32 9.21 -4.79
CA THR A 341 -14.36 10.14 -4.34
C THR A 341 -13.89 10.82 -3.06
N GLU A 342 -14.63 11.80 -2.52
CA GLU A 342 -14.21 12.50 -1.30
C GLU A 342 -13.96 11.55 -0.12
N GLU A 343 -14.76 10.49 0.00
CA GLU A 343 -14.58 9.40 0.95
C GLU A 343 -14.45 8.07 0.20
N HIS A 344 -13.66 7.14 0.71
CA HIS A 344 -13.61 5.77 0.19
C HIS A 344 -14.98 5.10 0.40
N CYS A 345 -15.63 4.71 -0.70
CA CYS A 345 -17.02 4.29 -0.66
C CYS A 345 -17.32 3.13 -1.62
N ALA A 346 -18.47 2.49 -1.45
CA ALA A 346 -18.92 1.45 -2.37
C ALA A 346 -19.78 2.05 -3.47
N VAL A 347 -19.46 1.77 -4.73
CA VAL A 347 -20.18 2.24 -5.93
C VAL A 347 -20.90 1.10 -6.65
N ASP A 348 -21.82 1.45 -7.55
CA ASP A 348 -22.46 0.48 -8.45
C ASP A 348 -21.68 0.34 -9.76
N ALA A 349 -21.10 -0.85 -9.97
CA ALA A 349 -20.48 -1.28 -11.21
C ALA A 349 -21.30 -2.43 -11.83
N GLN A 350 -22.15 -2.10 -12.80
CA GLN A 350 -23.04 -3.06 -13.47
C GLN A 350 -23.89 -3.90 -12.49
N GLY A 351 -24.42 -3.28 -11.44
CA GLY A 351 -25.19 -3.93 -10.38
C GLY A 351 -24.35 -4.64 -9.31
N VAL A 352 -23.02 -4.63 -9.42
CA VAL A 352 -22.10 -5.12 -8.39
C VAL A 352 -21.64 -3.94 -7.53
N LYS A 353 -21.86 -4.06 -6.23
CA LYS A 353 -21.27 -3.15 -5.24
C LYS A 353 -19.76 -3.37 -5.23
N SER A 354 -19.01 -2.38 -5.68
CA SER A 354 -17.55 -2.46 -5.82
C SER A 354 -16.93 -1.28 -5.10
N GLU A 355 -15.74 -1.45 -4.55
CA GLU A 355 -15.06 -0.34 -3.88
C GLU A 355 -14.59 0.72 -4.88
N THR A 356 -14.66 2.00 -4.50
CA THR A 356 -13.84 3.03 -5.17
C THR A 356 -12.38 2.76 -4.87
N PHE A 357 -11.47 3.43 -5.56
CA PHE A 357 -10.10 3.45 -5.10
C PHE A 357 -10.08 3.97 -3.66
N ILE A 358 -9.41 3.25 -2.76
CA ILE A 358 -9.10 3.78 -1.44
C ILE A 358 -8.28 5.01 -1.73
N ASN A 359 -8.90 6.18 -1.52
CA ASN A 359 -8.14 7.38 -1.31
C ASN A 359 -7.33 7.08 -0.05
N VAL A 360 -6.12 6.57 -0.25
CA VAL A 360 -5.05 6.58 0.73
C VAL A 360 -4.63 8.03 0.87
N ASN A 361 -5.60 8.92 1.10
CA ASN A 361 -5.42 10.33 1.28
C ASN A 361 -4.39 10.36 2.38
N TYR A 362 -3.16 10.62 1.99
CA TYR A 362 -2.07 10.74 2.94
C TYR A 362 -2.44 11.90 3.90
N ALA A 363 -3.46 12.71 3.58
CA ALA A 363 -4.10 13.64 4.47
C ALA A 363 -5.18 12.86 5.23
N ILE A 364 -4.79 12.31 6.37
CA ILE A 364 -5.72 11.82 7.37
C ILE A 364 -6.69 12.95 7.74
N ARG A 365 -7.98 12.78 7.45
CA ARG A 365 -9.05 13.35 8.27
C ARG A 365 -9.20 12.40 9.48
N ASN A 366 -8.84 12.90 10.66
CA ASN A 366 -8.83 12.28 12.01
C ASN A 366 -7.44 11.89 12.55
N LEU A 367 -6.78 12.91 13.12
CA LEU A 367 -5.56 12.83 13.92
C LEU A 367 -5.63 11.73 15.01
N PRO A 368 -4.70 10.76 15.04
CA PRO A 368 -4.43 9.99 16.24
C PRO A 368 -3.35 10.69 17.08
N SER A 369 -3.71 11.10 18.31
CA SER A 369 -2.74 11.43 19.35
C SER A 369 -2.44 10.17 20.17
N LEU A 370 -1.15 9.87 20.40
CA LEU A 370 -0.71 8.92 21.44
C LEU A 370 -0.87 9.53 22.84
N ASN A 371 -2.09 9.98 23.17
CA ASN A 371 -2.50 10.40 24.49
C ASN A 371 -4.03 10.33 24.54
N ASP A 372 -4.58 9.15 24.80
CA ASP A 372 -5.88 9.06 25.48
C ASP A 372 -5.82 7.98 26.56
N ALA A 373 -4.86 8.16 27.46
CA ALA A 373 -4.80 7.49 28.75
C ALA A 373 -5.14 8.49 29.87
N SER A 374 -6.20 9.30 29.70
CA SER A 374 -6.65 10.21 30.77
C SER A 374 -8.14 10.56 30.79
N THR A 375 -9.03 9.66 30.37
CA THR A 375 -10.49 9.82 30.55
C THR A 375 -11.13 8.58 31.18
N SER A 376 -10.56 8.12 32.30
CA SER A 376 -11.29 7.28 33.25
C SER A 376 -10.85 7.52 34.68
N GLN A 377 -10.91 8.78 35.15
CA GLN A 377 -10.98 9.10 36.58
C GLN A 377 -11.32 10.58 36.77
N LYS A 378 -12.61 10.90 36.86
CA LYS A 378 -13.20 11.99 37.66
C LYS A 378 -14.71 12.10 37.41
N GLU A 379 -15.44 11.07 37.81
CA GLU A 379 -16.80 11.27 38.33
C GLU A 379 -16.83 10.65 39.73
N SER A 380 -16.39 11.45 40.70
CA SER A 380 -16.77 11.32 42.10
C SER A 380 -16.49 12.65 42.78
N ILE A 381 -17.42 13.04 43.66
CA ILE A 381 -17.47 14.27 44.48
C ILE A 381 -18.22 15.41 43.75
N MET A 382 -19.57 15.41 43.79
CA MET A 382 -20.40 16.08 44.81
C MET A 382 -20.03 17.55 45.01
N THR A 383 -20.82 18.50 44.54
CA THR A 383 -21.95 19.19 45.22
C THR A 383 -22.37 20.40 44.40
#